data_AF-A0A164FK49-F1
#
_entry.id   AF-A0A164FK49-F1
#
_cell.length_a   1.000
_cell.length_b   1.000
_cell.length_c   1.000
_cell.angle_alpha   90.00
_cell.angle_beta   90.00
_cell.angle_gamma   90.00
#
_symmetry.space_group_name_H-M   'P 1'
#
loop_
_entity.id
_entity.type
_entity.pdbx_description
1 polymer ?
#
loop_
_entity_poly.entity_id
_entity_poly.type
_entity_poly.pdbx_seq_one_letter_code
_entity_poly.pdbx_strand_id
1 'polypeptide(L)' 'IITPCGQQPKFNNYTINLDGWELVKFSPCYWTNGFVNFNDKPYAFRNNTWKRIDPNIVLPERTLAHSFRYEDVKSFDY' A
#
# COMPACT_ATOMS: atom_id res chain seq x y z
N ILE A 1 -15.61 4.00 6.07
CA ILE A 1 -16.46 5.13 5.61
C ILE A 1 -16.25 5.33 4.12
N ILE A 2 -17.29 5.70 3.37
CA ILE A 2 -17.16 6.05 1.95
C ILE A 2 -16.74 7.52 1.87
N THR A 3 -15.67 7.80 1.14
CA THR A 3 -15.17 9.15 0.87
C THR A 3 -15.09 9.37 -0.65
N PRO A 4 -14.90 10.60 -1.14
CA PRO A 4 -14.75 10.85 -2.58
C PRO A 4 -13.62 10.05 -3.24
N CYS A 5 -12.58 9.70 -2.48
CA CYS A 5 -11.45 8.90 -2.95
C CYS A 5 -11.59 7.39 -2.69
N GLY A 6 -12.77 6.94 -2.27
CA GLY A 6 -13.07 5.53 -2.00
C GLY A 6 -13.32 5.21 -0.53
N GLN A 7 -13.38 3.90 -0.21
CA GLN A 7 -13.57 3.43 1.16
C GLN A 7 -12.29 3.56 1.97
N GLN A 8 -12.44 4.10 3.18
CA GLN A 8 -11.34 4.31 4.11
C GLN A 8 -11.69 3.80 5.51
N PRO A 9 -10.72 3.24 6.24
CA PRO A 9 -10.89 2.86 7.62
C PRO A 9 -10.98 4.12 8.47
N LYS A 10 -11.89 4.12 9.44
CA LYS A 10 -12.07 5.22 10.37
C LYS A 10 -12.36 4.64 11.75
N PHE A 11 -11.55 5.05 12.72
CA PHE A 11 -11.72 4.73 14.13
C PHE A 11 -11.82 6.05 14.89
N ASN A 12 -13.02 6.43 15.32
CA ASN A 12 -13.32 7.77 15.85
C ASN A 12 -12.85 8.88 14.87
N ASN A 13 -11.93 9.74 15.29
CA ASN A 13 -11.33 10.80 14.45
C ASN A 13 -9.95 10.43 13.90
N TYR A 14 -9.63 9.13 13.87
CA TYR A 14 -8.35 8.60 13.42
C TYR A 14 -8.52 7.61 12.27
N THR A 15 -7.43 7.40 11.55
CA THR A 15 -7.23 6.34 10.56
C THR A 15 -5.88 5.67 10.84
N ILE A 16 -5.70 4.45 10.37
CA ILE A 16 -4.37 3.84 10.33
C ILE A 16 -3.49 4.60 9.33
N ASN A 17 -2.23 4.81 9.70
CA ASN A 17 -1.18 5.41 8.88
C ASN A 17 -0.83 4.49 7.70
N LEU A 18 -0.19 5.04 6.67
CA LEU A 18 0.21 4.30 5.47
C LEU A 18 1.20 3.16 5.78
N ASP A 19 1.99 3.30 6.84
CA ASP A 19 2.88 2.24 7.35
C ASP A 19 2.10 1.05 7.96
N GLY A 20 0.82 1.23 8.29
CA GLY A 20 -0.03 0.21 8.89
C GLY A 20 0.18 -0.01 10.39
N TRP A 21 1.00 0.80 11.06
CA TRP A 21 1.39 0.61 12.47
C TRP A 21 0.81 1.66 13.41
N GLU A 22 0.66 2.90 12.96
CA GLU A 22 0.25 4.03 13.82
C GLU A 22 -1.13 4.57 13.49
N LEU A 23 -1.80 5.19 14.48
CA LEU A 23 -3.04 5.94 14.24
C LEU A 23 -2.72 7.42 13.99
N VAL A 24 -3.19 7.93 12.86
CA VAL A 24 -3.08 9.35 12.49
C VAL A 24 -4.45 9.99 12.41
N LYS A 25 -4.50 11.32 12.46
CA LYS A 25 -5.75 12.07 12.35
C LYS A 25 -6.44 11.73 11.02
N PHE A 26 -7.73 11.44 11.08
CA PHE A 26 -8.52 11.13 9.90
C PHE A 26 -8.58 12.34 8.97
N SER A 27 -8.21 12.13 7.71
CA SER A 27 -8.42 13.07 6.62
C SER A 27 -9.25 12.40 5.52
N PRO A 28 -10.22 13.11 4.91
CA PRO A 28 -10.76 12.71 3.63
C PRO A 28 -9.61 12.47 2.64
N CYS A 29 -9.74 11.44 1.81
CA CYS A 29 -8.74 11.05 0.82
C CYS A 29 -7.32 10.72 1.34
N TYR A 30 -7.17 10.33 2.61
CA TYR A 30 -5.89 9.85 3.13
C TYR A 30 -5.41 8.57 2.43
N TRP A 31 -6.32 7.62 2.24
CA TRP A 31 -6.15 6.44 1.39
C TRP A 31 -6.79 6.69 0.02
N THR A 32 -5.99 6.65 -1.03
CA THR A 32 -6.42 6.89 -2.43
C THR A 32 -6.48 5.63 -3.29
N ASN A 33 -5.75 4.59 -2.90
CA ASN A 33 -5.51 3.43 -3.78
C ASN A 33 -6.51 2.27 -3.54
N GLY A 34 -7.51 2.46 -2.66
CA GLY A 34 -8.52 1.44 -2.33
C GLY A 34 -8.03 0.25 -1.50
N PHE A 35 -6.72 0.15 -1.27
CA PHE A 35 -6.07 -0.80 -0.38
C PHE A 35 -5.56 -0.10 0.86
N VAL A 36 -5.61 -0.78 2.00
CA VAL A 36 -5.06 -0.30 3.27
C VAL A 36 -4.09 -1.29 3.87
N ASN A 37 -3.07 -0.78 4.54
CA ASN A 37 -2.12 -1.61 5.27
C ASN A 37 -2.54 -1.70 6.74
N PHE A 38 -2.57 -2.91 7.28
CA PHE A 38 -2.70 -3.16 8.72
C PHE A 38 -1.57 -4.10 9.14
N ASN A 39 -0.58 -3.59 9.88
CA ASN A 39 0.59 -4.34 10.35
C ASN A 39 1.27 -5.16 9.23
N ASP A 40 1.68 -4.48 8.17
CA ASP A 40 2.31 -5.05 6.95
C ASP A 40 1.46 -6.08 6.18
N LYS A 41 0.15 -6.10 6.41
CA LYS A 41 -0.80 -6.92 5.66
C LYS A 41 -1.72 -6.02 4.86
N PRO A 42 -1.81 -6.20 3.52
CA PRO A 42 -2.74 -5.43 2.72
C PRO A 42 -4.17 -5.95 2.87
N TYR A 43 -5.13 -5.03 2.97
CA TYR A 43 -6.55 -5.31 3.01
C TYR A 43 -7.26 -4.50 1.91
N ALA A 44 -8.26 -5.12 1.29
CA ALA A 44 -9.21 -4.43 0.43
C ALA A 44 -10.61 -4.45 1.04
N PHE A 45 -11.36 -3.41 0.76
CA PHE A 45 -12.77 -3.38 1.11
C PHE A 45 -13.58 -4.22 0.11
N ARG A 46 -14.19 -5.32 0.58
CA ARG A 46 -15.03 -6.24 -0.21
C ARG A 46 -16.19 -6.75 0.63
N ASN A 47 -17.38 -6.84 0.06
CA ASN A 47 -18.60 -7.32 0.75
C ASN A 47 -18.84 -6.58 2.09
N ASN A 48 -18.76 -5.25 2.07
CA ASN A 48 -18.94 -4.39 3.24
C ASN A 48 -17.96 -4.62 4.42
N THR A 49 -16.82 -5.30 4.18
CA THR A 49 -15.80 -5.51 5.22
C THR A 49 -14.39 -5.41 4.64
N TRP A 50 -13.40 -5.17 5.52
CA TRP A 50 -11.99 -5.24 5.18
C TRP A 50 -11.56 -6.69 5.12
N LYS A 51 -11.19 -7.17 3.93
CA LYS A 51 -10.66 -8.52 3.73
C LYS A 51 -9.19 -8.46 3.44
N ARG A 52 -8.42 -9.29 4.14
CA ARG A 52 -6.99 -9.45 3.86
C ARG A 52 -6.81 -9.94 2.43
N ILE A 53 -5.86 -9.32 1.73
CA ILE A 53 -5.38 -9.82 0.45
C ILE A 53 -4.10 -10.57 0.74
N ASP A 54 -4.07 -11.82 0.32
CA ASP A 54 -2.81 -12.54 0.17
C ASP A 54 -2.21 -12.13 -1.17
N PRO A 55 -1.11 -11.35 -1.17
CA PRO A 55 -0.42 -11.09 -2.42
C PRO A 55 0.10 -12.44 -2.93
N ASN A 56 -0.43 -12.89 -4.06
CA ASN A 56 0.21 -13.94 -4.84
C ASN A 56 1.49 -13.33 -5.43
N ILE A 57 2.53 -13.24 -4.61
CA ILE A 57 3.89 -13.03 -5.11
C ILE A 57 4.23 -14.33 -5.82
N VAL A 58 3.99 -14.36 -7.13
CA VAL A 58 4.70 -15.31 -7.98
C VAL A 58 6.15 -14.90 -7.84
N LEU A 59 6.89 -15.58 -6.96
CA LEU A 59 8.33 -15.52 -6.99
C LEU A 59 8.70 -15.95 -8.40
N PRO A 60 9.28 -15.07 -9.25
CA PRO A 60 9.82 -15.57 -10.50
C PRO A 60 10.78 -16.69 -10.09
N GLU A 61 10.51 -17.90 -10.59
CA GLU A 61 11.43 -19.02 -10.39
C GLU A 61 12.82 -18.51 -10.71
N ARG A 62 13.74 -18.72 -9.77
CA ARG A 62 15.09 -18.19 -9.76
C ARG A 62 15.78 -18.37 -11.12
N THR A 63 15.59 -17.40 -12.02
CA THR A 63 16.58 -17.00 -13.00
C THR A 63 17.26 -15.79 -12.39
N LEU A 64 18.26 -16.11 -11.58
CA LEU A 64 19.12 -15.14 -10.92
C LEU A 64 19.65 -14.12 -11.94
N ALA A 65 19.40 -12.84 -11.64
CA ALA A 65 20.36 -11.75 -11.74
C ALA A 65 21.20 -11.63 -13.02
N HIS A 66 20.57 -11.31 -14.16
CA HIS A 66 21.33 -10.80 -15.31
C HIS A 66 20.80 -9.48 -15.91
N SER A 67 19.94 -8.75 -15.20
CA SER A 67 19.45 -7.45 -15.68
C SER A 67 19.42 -6.30 -14.68
N PHE A 68 19.79 -6.49 -13.41
CA PHE A 68 20.27 -5.36 -12.61
C PHE A 68 21.73 -5.10 -12.97
N ARG A 69 21.98 -4.74 -14.24
CA ARG A 69 23.23 -4.09 -14.60
C ARG A 69 23.20 -2.72 -13.96
N TYR A 70 24.24 -2.45 -13.19
CA TYR A 70 24.57 -1.16 -12.62
C TYR A 70 24.95 -0.20 -13.76
N GLU A 71 24.00 0.14 -14.64
CA GLU A 71 24.20 1.02 -15.79
C GLU A 71 22.98 1.93 -15.98
N ASP A 72 22.53 2.60 -14.92
CA ASP A 72 21.60 3.75 -15.06
C ASP A 72 21.89 4.86 -14.03
N VAL A 73 23.11 4.91 -13.49
CA VAL A 73 23.63 6.16 -12.92
C VAL A 73 24.27 6.93 -14.07
N LYS A 74 23.45 7.57 -14.90
CA LYS A 74 23.95 8.62 -15.79
C LYS A 74 24.52 9.73 -14.90
N SER A 75 25.86 9.79 -14.86
CA SER A 75 26.61 10.97 -14.45
C SER A 75 25.99 12.20 -15.11
N PHE A 76 25.52 13.16 -14.31
CA PHE A 76 25.36 14.52 -14.80
C PHE A 76 26.77 15.10 -14.92
N ASP A 77 27.32 15.11 -16.12
CA ASP A 77 28.54 15.86 -16.41
C ASP A 77 28.19 17.36 -16.43
N TYR A 78 28.97 18.14 -15.68
CA TYR A 78 28.96 19.61 -15.62
C TYR A 78 29.74 20.21 -16.79
#